data_AF-A0A536UUW9-F1
#
_entry.id   AF-A0A536UUW9-F1
#
_cell.length_a   1.000
_cell.length_b   1.000
_cell.length_c   1.000
_cell.angle_alpha   90.00
_cell.angle_beta   90.00
_cell.angle_gamma   90.00
#
_symmetry.space_group_name_H-M   'P 1'
#
loop_
_entity.id
_entity.type
_entity.pdbx_description
1 polymer ?
#
loop_
_entity_poly.entity_id
_entity_poly.type
_entity_poly.pdbx_seq_one_letter_code
_entity_poly.pdbx_strand_id
1 'polypeptide(L)'
;ASIADPAGKPQRIRFVPAHWTSWYDHWLANVHDWCISRQLWWGHRIPAWYDDAGNIFVARNAAEAAKRSGKPVSSLRQDEDVLDTWFSSALWCHSTLGWPEKTPELETFLPSSVLVTGFDIIFFWVVRMVMMTTYFTGKIPFREVYINSIVRDEEGQKMSKSRGNILDPLDLIDGTTVDALVKKQTYGLVLEKQREAIEKRTRRQFPDGLPAFGADAVRFTFASLATFGRTLNFDLSRCEGYRNFCNKLWNASRFVLMNVDGKDVGLDESRPVTRSIADRWIVAELQSVEEEVNKQLAEYRFDLAAKAIYGFVWNEYCDWYVELAKVDLARGDDAAQRGTRRTLVRVLETILRLAHPVIPFITEELWQTIAPLAGKRGESISVQAYPRADPEKRDEAAASEIALLKEVVSNAREMRVEARVQPGERVGLAIATTASTAERVRALNEYLSALARLSQVNIRAGTSAPGFDGAPSRILAAYDTHIQLEIKVDPAAERERLLNERAHVDREREKTKAKLANERFVTRAPAHVVAQERERLASSEATLAKLDAQIARVSPVNQPSRTQ
;
A
#
# COMPACT_ATOMS: atom_id res chain seq x y z
N ALA A 1 7.83 22.53 -22.41
CA ALA A 1 8.26 23.95 -22.46
C ALA A 1 9.59 24.18 -21.75
N SER A 2 10.57 24.75 -22.46
CA SER A 2 11.81 25.30 -21.91
C SER A 2 11.71 26.82 -21.82
N ILE A 3 12.05 27.40 -20.68
CA ILE A 3 12.19 28.85 -20.54
C ILE A 3 13.69 29.16 -20.52
N ALA A 4 14.15 30.07 -21.37
CA ALA A 4 15.55 30.49 -21.39
C ALA A 4 15.87 31.27 -20.11
N ASP A 5 16.78 30.73 -19.31
CA ASP A 5 17.41 31.42 -18.18
C ASP A 5 18.36 32.53 -18.71
N PRO A 6 18.54 33.67 -18.02
CA PRO A 6 19.66 34.59 -18.28
C PRO A 6 21.06 33.92 -18.33
N ALA A 7 21.21 32.72 -17.76
CA ALA A 7 22.40 31.86 -17.87
C ALA A 7 22.41 30.88 -19.07
N GLY A 8 21.42 30.95 -19.98
CA GLY A 8 21.35 30.17 -21.22
C GLY A 8 20.93 28.69 -21.08
N LYS A 9 20.54 28.22 -19.89
CA LYS A 9 20.02 26.86 -19.68
C LYS A 9 18.49 26.84 -19.70
N PRO A 10 17.85 25.94 -20.48
CA PRO A 10 16.40 25.81 -20.47
C PRO A 10 15.89 25.25 -19.13
N GLN A 11 15.13 26.03 -18.36
CA GLN A 11 14.39 25.52 -17.21
C GLN A 11 13.18 24.72 -17.71
N ARG A 12 13.16 23.41 -17.45
CA ARG A 12 12.13 22.48 -17.93
C ARG A 12 11.36 21.88 -16.76
N ILE A 13 10.03 21.95 -16.84
CA ILE A 13 9.12 21.34 -15.87
C ILE A 13 8.98 19.85 -16.18
N ARG A 14 9.17 18.99 -15.17
CA ARG A 14 9.00 17.53 -15.30
C ARG A 14 7.59 17.12 -14.88
N PHE A 15 6.83 16.52 -15.80
CA PHE A 15 5.54 15.91 -15.45
C PHE A 15 5.73 14.46 -15.02
N VAL A 16 5.01 14.07 -13.97
CA VAL A 16 4.92 12.70 -13.47
C VAL A 16 3.44 12.33 -13.42
N PRO A 17 2.96 11.38 -14.25
CA PRO A 17 3.71 10.64 -15.28
C PRO A 17 4.15 11.49 -16.49
N ALA A 18 5.20 11.03 -17.18
CA ALA A 18 5.82 11.78 -18.28
C ALA A 18 4.88 12.07 -19.47
N HIS A 19 3.86 11.22 -19.69
CA HIS A 19 2.93 11.37 -20.83
C HIS A 19 2.10 12.67 -20.76
N TRP A 20 1.93 13.28 -19.59
CA TRP A 20 1.23 14.57 -19.48
C TRP A 20 2.00 15.74 -20.10
N THR A 21 3.30 15.56 -20.37
CA THR A 21 4.11 16.57 -21.05
C THR A 21 3.56 16.91 -22.44
N SER A 22 3.12 15.92 -23.22
CA SER A 22 2.57 16.16 -24.56
C SER A 22 1.23 16.89 -24.52
N TRP A 23 0.38 16.57 -23.53
CA TRP A 23 -0.87 17.28 -23.27
C TRP A 23 -0.61 18.75 -22.93
N TYR A 24 0.33 18.99 -22.02
CA TYR A 24 0.73 20.33 -21.63
C TYR A 24 1.29 21.15 -22.80
N ASP A 25 2.22 20.58 -23.58
CA ASP A 25 2.83 21.27 -24.73
C ASP A 25 1.78 21.55 -25.83
N HIS A 26 0.83 20.64 -26.06
CA HIS A 26 -0.29 20.87 -26.99
C HIS A 26 -1.16 22.06 -26.58
N TRP A 27 -1.51 22.16 -25.30
CA TRP A 27 -2.31 23.29 -24.80
C TRP A 27 -1.58 24.62 -24.90
N LEU A 28 -0.29 24.66 -24.59
CA LEU A 28 0.51 25.87 -24.72
C LEU A 28 0.62 26.35 -26.18
N ALA A 29 0.78 25.42 -27.12
CA ALA A 29 0.89 25.75 -28.54
C ALA A 29 -0.42 26.32 -29.14
N ASN A 30 -1.56 26.05 -28.50
CA ASN A 30 -2.90 26.43 -28.98
C ASN A 30 -3.62 27.37 -28.01
N VAL A 31 -2.88 28.17 -27.24
CA VAL A 31 -3.49 29.13 -26.32
C VAL A 31 -4.11 30.30 -27.11
N HIS A 32 -5.33 30.66 -26.74
CA HIS A 32 -6.03 31.84 -27.26
C HIS A 32 -6.13 32.92 -26.18
N ASP A 33 -6.49 34.14 -26.60
CA ASP A 33 -6.78 35.25 -25.71
C ASP A 33 -7.80 34.83 -24.64
N TRP A 34 -7.43 35.07 -23.40
CA TRP A 34 -8.23 34.72 -22.25
C TRP A 34 -9.12 35.89 -21.86
N CYS A 35 -10.43 35.73 -22.02
CA CYS A 35 -11.40 36.64 -21.43
C CYS A 35 -11.34 36.52 -19.89
N ILE A 36 -10.75 37.53 -19.24
CA ILE A 36 -10.54 37.57 -17.78
C ILE A 36 -11.69 38.23 -17.02
N SER A 37 -12.63 38.92 -17.67
CA SER A 37 -13.76 39.57 -17.00
C SER A 37 -14.94 38.62 -16.81
N ARG A 38 -15.67 38.77 -15.70
CA ARG A 38 -16.85 37.98 -15.34
C ARG A 38 -17.92 38.89 -14.74
N GLN A 39 -19.15 38.73 -15.21
CA GLN A 39 -20.35 39.37 -14.65
C GLN A 39 -20.85 38.57 -13.44
N LEU A 40 -20.03 38.49 -12.40
CA LEU A 40 -20.30 37.77 -11.15
C LEU A 40 -20.15 38.72 -9.97
N TRP A 41 -20.84 38.41 -8.87
CA TRP A 41 -20.72 39.20 -7.63
C TRP A 41 -19.47 38.84 -6.82
N TRP A 42 -18.98 37.60 -6.95
CA TRP A 42 -17.84 37.10 -6.18
C TRP A 42 -16.58 37.07 -7.04
N GLY A 43 -15.61 37.91 -6.69
CA GLY A 43 -14.30 37.96 -7.32
C GLY A 43 -13.58 39.28 -7.03
N HIS A 44 -12.35 39.41 -7.50
CA HIS A 44 -11.60 40.66 -7.39
C HIS A 44 -12.12 41.66 -8.42
N ARG A 45 -12.60 42.84 -7.99
CA ARG A 45 -13.08 43.88 -8.90
C ARG A 45 -11.98 44.30 -9.87
N ILE A 46 -12.33 44.43 -11.15
CA ILE A 46 -11.38 44.86 -12.17
C ILE A 46 -10.89 46.29 -11.85
N PRO A 47 -9.58 46.53 -11.83
CA PRO A 47 -9.01 47.84 -11.56
C PRO A 47 -9.06 48.75 -12.80
N ALA A 48 -10.25 48.96 -13.36
CA ALA A 48 -10.52 49.90 -14.44
C ALA A 48 -11.64 50.87 -14.01
N TRP A 49 -11.51 52.14 -14.37
CA TRP A 49 -12.46 53.20 -14.07
C TRP A 49 -12.89 53.88 -15.37
N TYR A 50 -14.16 54.26 -15.42
CA TYR A 50 -14.78 54.94 -16.55
C TYR A 50 -15.21 56.33 -16.12
N ASP A 51 -15.05 57.31 -17.00
CA ASP A 51 -15.74 58.59 -16.86
C ASP A 51 -17.09 58.58 -17.61
N ASP A 52 -17.87 59.66 -17.47
CA ASP A 52 -19.17 59.80 -18.13
C ASP A 52 -19.11 59.78 -19.67
N ALA A 53 -17.94 60.02 -20.25
CA ALA A 53 -17.71 59.97 -21.70
C ALA A 53 -17.27 58.56 -22.18
N GLY A 54 -17.09 57.62 -21.25
CA GLY A 54 -16.67 56.25 -21.55
C GLY A 54 -15.15 56.06 -21.67
N ASN A 55 -14.33 57.05 -21.32
CA ASN A 55 -12.87 56.90 -21.31
C ASN A 55 -12.42 55.97 -20.18
N ILE A 56 -11.42 55.13 -20.44
CA ILE A 56 -10.97 54.07 -19.51
C ILE A 56 -9.65 54.47 -18.84
N PHE A 57 -9.59 54.33 -17.52
CA PHE A 57 -8.42 54.58 -16.69
C PHE A 57 -8.12 53.36 -15.82
N VAL A 58 -6.99 52.68 -16.03
CA VAL A 58 -6.56 51.53 -15.19
C VAL A 58 -5.66 52.06 -14.05
N ALA A 59 -5.95 51.68 -12.81
CA ALA A 59 -5.28 52.21 -11.60
C ALA A 59 -5.36 51.24 -10.41
N ARG A 60 -4.59 51.41 -9.33
CA ARG A 60 -4.71 50.50 -8.16
C ARG A 60 -5.90 50.84 -7.26
N ASN A 61 -6.32 52.10 -7.29
CA ASN A 61 -7.42 52.61 -6.49
C ASN A 61 -8.01 53.88 -7.14
N ALA A 62 -9.12 54.35 -6.58
CA ALA A 62 -9.85 55.49 -7.12
C ALA A 62 -9.04 56.81 -7.11
N ALA A 63 -8.19 57.03 -6.11
CA ALA A 63 -7.36 58.24 -6.03
C ALA A 63 -6.32 58.28 -7.17
N GLU A 64 -5.70 57.14 -7.48
CA GLU A 64 -4.81 57.02 -8.62
C GLU A 64 -5.57 57.18 -9.96
N ALA A 65 -6.78 56.63 -10.07
CA ALA A 65 -7.62 56.82 -11.25
C ALA A 65 -7.96 58.30 -11.49
N ALA A 66 -8.33 59.03 -10.42
CA ALA A 66 -8.58 60.48 -10.47
C ALA A 66 -7.35 61.28 -10.90
N LYS A 67 -6.17 60.92 -10.39
CA LYS A 67 -4.90 61.54 -10.81
C LYS A 67 -4.62 61.31 -12.29
N ARG A 68 -4.90 60.12 -12.82
CA ARG A 68 -4.70 59.77 -14.23
C ARG A 68 -5.71 60.43 -15.16
N SER A 69 -6.96 60.59 -14.73
CA SER A 69 -8.02 61.19 -15.53
C SER A 69 -8.08 62.72 -15.46
N GLY A 70 -7.48 63.33 -14.43
CA GLY A 70 -7.64 64.76 -14.13
C GLY A 70 -9.04 65.12 -13.61
N LYS A 71 -9.86 64.13 -13.26
CA LYS A 71 -11.24 64.29 -12.80
C LYS A 71 -11.37 63.90 -11.33
N PRO A 72 -12.35 64.45 -10.58
CA PRO A 72 -12.60 64.03 -9.20
C PRO A 72 -13.06 62.57 -9.14
N VAL A 73 -12.77 61.88 -8.04
CA VAL A 73 -13.17 60.47 -7.82
C VAL A 73 -14.69 60.29 -7.99
N SER A 74 -15.49 61.27 -7.58
CA SER A 74 -16.96 61.23 -7.66
C SER A 74 -17.51 61.17 -9.09
N SER A 75 -16.71 61.53 -10.10
CA SER A 75 -17.11 61.43 -11.51
C SER A 75 -16.49 60.22 -12.23
N LEU A 76 -15.96 59.25 -11.47
CA LEU A 76 -15.40 58.02 -11.99
C LEU A 76 -16.17 56.82 -11.45
N ARG A 77 -16.55 55.91 -12.34
CA ARG A 77 -17.18 54.63 -12.00
C ARG A 77 -16.19 53.50 -12.22
N GLN A 78 -15.88 52.74 -11.17
CA GLN A 78 -15.08 51.51 -11.35
C GLN A 78 -15.90 50.49 -12.13
N ASP A 79 -15.23 49.68 -12.95
CA ASP A 79 -15.80 48.50 -13.59
C ASP A 79 -16.53 47.61 -12.56
N GLU A 80 -17.71 47.16 -12.95
CA GLU A 80 -18.57 46.31 -12.11
C GLU A 80 -18.23 44.83 -12.28
N ASP A 81 -17.50 44.48 -13.34
CA ASP A 81 -17.00 43.13 -13.54
C ASP A 81 -15.93 42.75 -12.51
N VAL A 82 -15.85 41.45 -12.24
CA VAL A 82 -14.79 40.84 -11.45
C VAL A 82 -13.85 40.02 -12.33
N LEU A 83 -12.63 39.80 -11.85
CA LEU A 83 -11.65 38.92 -12.49
C LEU A 83 -12.07 37.45 -12.34
N ASP A 84 -11.83 36.67 -13.39
CA ASP A 84 -11.95 35.22 -13.39
C ASP A 84 -11.18 34.60 -12.21
N THR A 85 -11.77 33.63 -11.51
CA THR A 85 -11.13 32.94 -10.38
C THR A 85 -9.76 32.39 -10.78
N TRP A 86 -9.63 31.86 -12.00
CA TRP A 86 -8.35 31.35 -12.51
C TRP A 86 -7.28 32.44 -12.64
N PHE A 87 -7.65 33.72 -12.77
CA PHE A 87 -6.71 34.85 -12.79
C PHE A 87 -5.99 34.98 -11.45
N SER A 88 -6.74 34.94 -10.36
CA SER A 88 -6.14 34.95 -9.02
C SER A 88 -5.35 33.66 -8.73
N SER A 89 -5.91 32.49 -9.05
CA SER A 89 -5.26 31.19 -8.82
C SER A 89 -3.97 31.01 -9.62
N ALA A 90 -3.83 31.67 -10.77
CA ALA A 90 -2.62 31.66 -11.58
C ALA A 90 -1.43 32.37 -10.88
N LEU A 91 -1.70 33.25 -9.91
CA LEU A 91 -0.66 33.99 -9.19
C LEU A 91 -0.11 33.22 -7.97
N TRP A 92 -0.69 32.05 -7.66
CA TRP A 92 -0.46 31.30 -6.42
C TRP A 92 1.02 31.11 -6.06
N CYS A 93 1.85 30.70 -7.02
CA CYS A 93 3.24 30.30 -6.77
C CYS A 93 4.16 31.43 -6.28
N HIS A 94 3.76 32.69 -6.44
CA HIS A 94 4.54 33.84 -6.00
C HIS A 94 3.75 34.73 -5.05
N SER A 95 2.43 34.88 -5.22
CA SER A 95 1.60 35.69 -4.33
C SER A 95 1.56 35.16 -2.90
N THR A 96 1.60 33.84 -2.72
CA THR A 96 1.66 33.20 -1.39
C THR A 96 2.99 33.37 -0.67
N LEU A 97 4.04 33.78 -1.40
CA LEU A 97 5.38 34.03 -0.87
C LEU A 97 5.61 35.52 -0.59
N GLY A 98 4.58 36.37 -0.69
CA GLY A 98 4.68 37.82 -0.41
C GLY A 98 4.95 38.70 -1.62
N TRP A 99 4.89 38.16 -2.85
CA TRP A 99 4.86 38.99 -4.06
C TRP A 99 3.68 39.99 -4.01
N PRO A 100 3.85 41.25 -4.43
CA PRO A 100 4.94 41.79 -5.27
C PRO A 100 6.22 42.20 -4.55
N GLU A 101 6.28 42.07 -3.22
CA GLU A 101 7.49 42.41 -2.47
C GLU A 101 8.61 41.38 -2.68
N LYS A 102 9.87 41.82 -2.50
CA LYS A 102 11.05 40.97 -2.60
C LYS A 102 11.36 40.31 -1.26
N THR A 103 10.54 39.32 -0.89
CA THR A 103 10.69 38.61 0.39
C THR A 103 11.77 37.51 0.31
N PRO A 104 12.41 37.16 1.44
CA PRO A 104 13.29 36.00 1.53
C PRO A 104 12.61 34.69 1.12
N GLU A 105 11.32 34.54 1.42
CA GLU A 105 10.52 33.36 1.05
C GLU A 105 10.37 33.23 -0.46
N LEU A 106 10.11 34.34 -1.17
CA LEU A 106 10.01 34.36 -2.62
C LEU A 106 11.35 34.01 -3.28
N GLU A 107 12.46 34.50 -2.72
CA GLU A 107 13.80 34.17 -3.22
C GLU A 107 14.15 32.69 -3.00
N THR A 108 13.81 32.17 -1.81
CA THR A 108 14.18 30.82 -1.37
C THR A 108 13.33 29.73 -2.02
N PHE A 109 12.02 29.95 -2.10
CA PHE A 109 11.06 28.90 -2.45
C PHE A 109 10.50 28.98 -3.87
N LEU A 110 10.90 29.96 -4.70
CA LEU A 110 10.57 30.02 -6.12
C LEU A 110 11.81 29.72 -7.01
N PRO A 111 11.80 28.64 -7.82
CA PRO A 111 10.71 27.69 -8.05
C PRO A 111 10.47 26.69 -6.91
N SER A 112 9.21 26.32 -6.68
CA SER A 112 8.83 25.24 -5.76
C SER A 112 9.29 23.88 -6.26
N SER A 113 9.41 22.89 -5.38
CA SER A 113 9.86 21.54 -5.76
C SER A 113 8.83 20.79 -6.61
N VAL A 114 7.60 20.65 -6.11
CA VAL A 114 6.57 19.79 -6.74
C VAL A 114 5.19 20.45 -6.61
N LEU A 115 4.44 20.49 -7.71
CA LEU A 115 2.99 20.73 -7.70
C LEU A 115 2.25 19.39 -7.77
N VAL A 116 1.34 19.13 -6.84
CA VAL A 116 0.47 17.95 -6.83
C VAL A 116 -0.94 18.38 -7.25
N THR A 117 -1.49 17.78 -8.31
CA THR A 117 -2.83 18.15 -8.81
C THR A 117 -3.47 17.05 -9.67
N GLY A 118 -4.74 17.23 -10.03
CA GLY A 118 -5.46 16.38 -10.98
C GLY A 118 -5.24 16.81 -12.43
N PHE A 119 -5.40 15.89 -13.38
CA PHE A 119 -5.21 16.21 -14.81
C PHE A 119 -6.28 17.15 -15.38
N ASP A 120 -7.44 17.23 -14.73
CA ASP A 120 -8.60 18.01 -15.15
C ASP A 120 -8.38 19.53 -15.09
N ILE A 121 -7.39 19.98 -14.32
CA ILE A 121 -7.03 21.39 -14.17
C ILE A 121 -5.63 21.73 -14.69
N ILE A 122 -5.02 20.87 -15.51
CA ILE A 122 -3.74 21.18 -16.19
C ILE A 122 -3.86 22.48 -16.99
N PHE A 123 -4.89 22.60 -17.83
CA PHE A 123 -5.09 23.79 -18.65
C PHE A 123 -5.49 25.01 -17.81
N PHE A 124 -6.46 24.85 -16.92
CA PHE A 124 -7.03 25.97 -16.18
C PHE A 124 -6.10 26.52 -15.10
N TRP A 125 -5.23 25.69 -14.53
CA TRP A 125 -4.38 26.08 -13.40
C TRP A 125 -2.90 25.95 -13.69
N VAL A 126 -2.40 24.76 -14.05
CA VAL A 126 -0.95 24.51 -14.24
C VAL A 126 -0.38 25.42 -15.32
N VAL A 127 -1.00 25.44 -16.50
CA VAL A 127 -0.58 26.31 -17.61
C VAL A 127 -0.64 27.79 -17.21
N ARG A 128 -1.72 28.21 -16.55
CA ARG A 128 -1.88 29.62 -16.13
C ARG A 128 -0.83 30.04 -15.09
N MET A 129 -0.51 29.18 -14.13
CA MET A 129 0.57 29.42 -13.16
C MET A 129 1.93 29.53 -13.84
N VAL A 130 2.21 28.68 -14.83
CA VAL A 130 3.45 28.77 -15.61
C VAL A 130 3.50 30.09 -16.36
N MET A 131 2.44 30.46 -17.08
CA MET A 131 2.37 31.71 -17.84
C MET A 131 2.61 32.92 -16.93
N MET A 132 1.81 33.06 -15.86
CA MET A 132 1.85 34.24 -15.00
C MET A 132 3.14 34.32 -14.19
N THR A 133 3.61 33.21 -13.62
CA THR A 133 4.84 33.23 -12.81
C THR A 133 6.06 33.53 -13.69
N THR A 134 6.13 32.94 -14.89
CA THR A 134 7.19 33.25 -15.84
C THR A 134 7.18 34.72 -16.20
N TYR A 135 6.00 35.25 -16.54
CA TYR A 135 5.85 36.64 -16.95
C TYR A 135 6.28 37.63 -15.86
N PHE A 136 5.83 37.43 -14.62
CA PHE A 136 6.08 38.39 -13.53
C PHE A 136 7.45 38.21 -12.86
N THR A 137 8.03 37.01 -12.88
CA THR A 137 9.24 36.70 -12.08
C THR A 137 10.44 36.27 -12.91
N GLY A 138 10.26 35.93 -14.18
CA GLY A 138 11.29 35.33 -15.03
C GLY A 138 11.69 33.89 -14.65
N LYS A 139 11.03 33.29 -13.65
CA LYS A 139 11.28 31.92 -13.17
C LYS A 139 10.11 31.00 -13.49
N ILE A 140 10.37 29.70 -13.61
CA ILE A 140 9.28 28.69 -13.58
C ILE A 140 8.61 28.66 -12.19
N PRO A 141 7.34 28.26 -12.08
CA PRO A 141 6.65 28.17 -10.78
C PRO A 141 7.07 26.96 -9.93
N PHE A 142 7.38 25.84 -10.58
CA PHE A 142 7.71 24.57 -9.93
C PHE A 142 8.60 23.72 -10.83
N ARG A 143 9.46 22.87 -10.23
CA ARG A 143 10.35 21.97 -10.97
C ARG A 143 9.61 20.74 -11.51
N GLU A 144 8.67 20.21 -10.73
CA GLU A 144 7.94 18.99 -11.07
C GLU A 144 6.42 19.15 -10.89
N VAL A 145 5.64 18.41 -11.68
CA VAL A 145 4.18 18.31 -11.56
C VAL A 145 3.80 16.85 -11.44
N TYR A 146 3.33 16.46 -10.27
CA TYR A 146 2.73 15.15 -10.05
C TYR A 146 1.22 15.21 -10.31
N ILE A 147 0.78 14.45 -11.31
CA ILE A 147 -0.61 14.35 -11.74
C ILE A 147 -1.24 13.10 -11.14
N ASN A 148 -2.20 13.29 -10.23
CA ASN A 148 -2.92 12.20 -9.59
C ASN A 148 -4.16 11.74 -10.39
N SER A 149 -4.69 10.58 -9.98
CA SER A 149 -5.96 10.03 -10.44
C SER A 149 -7.19 10.73 -9.84
N ILE A 150 -8.25 10.88 -10.64
CA ILE A 150 -9.56 11.29 -10.13
C ILE A 150 -10.24 10.11 -9.42
N VAL A 151 -10.65 10.33 -8.17
CA VAL A 151 -11.32 9.31 -7.36
C VAL A 151 -12.73 9.04 -7.89
N ARG A 152 -13.07 7.75 -7.97
CA ARG A 152 -14.36 7.20 -8.39
C ARG A 152 -14.93 6.32 -7.30
N ASP A 153 -16.24 6.10 -7.36
CA ASP A 153 -16.87 5.12 -6.49
C ASP A 153 -16.47 3.67 -6.87
N GLU A 154 -16.93 2.70 -6.08
CA GLU A 154 -16.63 1.27 -6.29
C GLU A 154 -17.14 0.71 -7.62
N GLU A 155 -18.17 1.33 -8.21
CA GLU A 155 -18.70 0.98 -9.54
C GLU A 155 -17.91 1.65 -10.68
N GLY A 156 -16.87 2.43 -10.36
CA GLY A 156 -16.06 3.16 -11.33
C GLY A 156 -16.78 4.37 -11.91
N GLN A 157 -17.79 4.92 -11.24
CA GLN A 157 -18.46 6.14 -11.62
C GLN A 157 -17.77 7.38 -11.01
N LYS A 158 -17.83 8.50 -11.73
CA LYS A 158 -17.38 9.78 -11.17
C LYS A 158 -18.24 10.11 -9.94
N MET A 159 -17.60 10.42 -8.83
CA MET A 159 -18.30 10.93 -7.64
C MET A 159 -18.81 12.35 -7.88
N SER A 160 -20.11 12.59 -7.65
CA SER A 160 -20.71 13.92 -7.74
C SER A 160 -21.96 14.06 -6.87
N LYS A 161 -22.26 15.29 -6.45
CA LYS A 161 -23.47 15.59 -5.67
C LYS A 161 -24.73 15.15 -6.40
N SER A 162 -24.81 15.41 -7.70
CA SER A 162 -25.93 15.02 -8.55
C SER A 162 -26.18 13.51 -8.63
N ARG A 163 -25.16 12.68 -8.44
CA ARG A 163 -25.28 11.22 -8.46
C ARG A 163 -25.53 10.61 -7.09
N GLY A 164 -25.43 11.41 -6.02
CA GLY A 164 -25.57 10.97 -4.64
C GLY A 164 -24.62 9.81 -4.30
N ASN A 165 -23.40 9.82 -4.82
CA ASN A 165 -22.40 8.74 -4.64
C ASN A 165 -21.09 9.27 -4.06
N ILE A 166 -21.12 10.43 -3.40
CA ILE A 166 -19.95 10.98 -2.72
C ILE A 166 -19.73 10.21 -1.42
N LEU A 167 -18.49 9.78 -1.22
CA LEU A 167 -17.99 9.32 0.07
C LEU A 167 -17.26 10.50 0.73
N ASP A 168 -17.80 10.96 1.86
CA ASP A 168 -17.15 11.97 2.69
C ASP A 168 -15.94 11.31 3.39
N PRO A 169 -14.72 11.86 3.26
CA PRO A 169 -13.56 11.32 3.96
C PRO A 169 -13.76 11.20 5.47
N LEU A 170 -14.52 12.10 6.09
CA LEU A 170 -14.80 12.03 7.53
C LEU A 170 -15.70 10.83 7.88
N ASP A 171 -16.65 10.49 7.00
CA ASP A 171 -17.49 9.31 7.19
C ASP A 171 -16.68 8.00 7.08
N LEU A 172 -15.61 8.00 6.28
CA LEU A 172 -14.68 6.88 6.23
C LEU A 172 -13.81 6.79 7.49
N ILE A 173 -13.42 7.93 8.06
CA ILE A 173 -12.56 7.99 9.24
C ILE A 173 -13.35 7.63 10.51
N ASP A 174 -14.45 8.33 10.75
CA ASP A 174 -15.21 8.28 12.00
C ASP A 174 -16.38 7.27 11.95
N GLY A 175 -16.73 6.80 10.75
CA GLY A 175 -17.93 6.01 10.51
C GLY A 175 -19.19 6.88 10.43
N THR A 176 -20.27 6.34 9.88
CA THR A 176 -21.57 7.01 9.85
C THR A 176 -22.71 5.99 9.79
N THR A 177 -23.86 6.33 10.36
CA THR A 177 -25.07 5.51 10.21
C THR A 177 -25.64 5.63 8.80
N VAL A 178 -26.43 4.62 8.39
CA VAL A 178 -27.12 4.61 7.09
C VAL A 178 -28.01 5.84 6.90
N ASP A 179 -28.73 6.28 7.95
CA ASP A 179 -29.66 7.42 7.85
C ASP A 179 -28.91 8.74 7.63
N ALA A 180 -27.78 8.94 8.32
CA ALA A 180 -26.98 10.15 8.12
C ALA A 180 -26.32 10.15 6.73
N LEU A 181 -25.89 8.98 6.24
CA LEU A 181 -25.34 8.83 4.89
C LEU A 181 -26.40 9.14 3.82
N VAL A 182 -27.62 8.59 3.95
CA VAL A 182 -28.76 8.90 3.06
C VAL A 182 -29.05 10.40 3.07
N LYS A 183 -29.08 11.04 4.25
CA LYS A 183 -29.29 12.48 4.38
C LYS A 183 -28.23 13.27 3.60
N LYS A 184 -26.95 12.90 3.72
CA LYS A 184 -25.85 13.55 2.98
C LYS A 184 -25.94 13.31 1.48
N GLN A 185 -26.16 12.06 1.05
CA GLN A 185 -26.19 11.69 -0.37
C GLN A 185 -27.41 12.24 -1.12
N THR A 186 -28.48 12.59 -0.39
CA THR A 186 -29.69 13.19 -0.96
C THR A 186 -29.79 14.70 -0.72
N TYR A 187 -28.76 15.33 -0.15
CA TYR A 187 -28.70 16.78 0.06
C TYR A 187 -28.25 17.52 -1.21
N GLY A 188 -28.98 18.58 -1.57
CA GLY A 188 -28.60 19.45 -2.69
C GLY A 188 -28.59 18.76 -4.06
N LEU A 189 -29.48 17.78 -4.27
CA LEU A 189 -29.63 17.10 -5.55
C LEU A 189 -30.09 18.08 -6.63
N VAL A 190 -29.48 17.97 -7.81
CA VAL A 190 -29.88 18.76 -8.99
C VAL A 190 -31.23 18.28 -9.54
N LEU A 191 -31.52 16.99 -9.43
CA LEU A 191 -32.74 16.35 -9.92
C LEU A 191 -33.46 15.63 -8.79
N GLU A 192 -34.51 16.24 -8.26
CA GLU A 192 -35.25 15.72 -7.10
C GLU A 192 -35.83 14.32 -7.33
N LYS A 193 -36.21 14.00 -8.57
CA LYS A 193 -36.70 12.65 -8.97
C LYS A 193 -35.72 11.50 -8.71
N GLN A 194 -34.44 11.79 -8.47
CA GLN A 194 -33.42 10.78 -8.20
C GLN A 194 -33.32 10.43 -6.71
N ARG A 195 -33.95 11.19 -5.80
CA ARG A 195 -33.85 11.01 -4.35
C ARG A 195 -34.18 9.60 -3.90
N GLU A 196 -35.36 9.08 -4.27
CA GLU A 196 -35.81 7.74 -3.85
C GLU A 196 -34.89 6.63 -4.34
N ALA A 197 -34.40 6.74 -5.58
CA ALA A 197 -33.48 5.78 -6.16
C ALA A 197 -32.11 5.78 -5.46
N ILE A 198 -31.59 6.98 -5.15
CA ILE A 198 -30.35 7.17 -4.40
C ILE A 198 -30.50 6.60 -2.99
N GLU A 199 -31.58 6.94 -2.28
CA GLU A 199 -31.85 6.41 -0.94
C GLU A 199 -31.90 4.88 -0.94
N LYS A 200 -32.69 4.28 -1.83
CA LYS A 200 -32.80 2.81 -1.94
C LYS A 200 -31.45 2.15 -2.24
N ARG A 201 -30.64 2.75 -3.13
CA ARG A 201 -29.28 2.26 -3.42
C ARG A 201 -28.39 2.36 -2.20
N THR A 202 -28.37 3.51 -1.53
CA THR A 202 -27.53 3.78 -0.35
C THR A 202 -27.82 2.78 0.76
N ARG A 203 -29.10 2.59 1.10
CA ARG A 203 -29.52 1.62 2.13
C ARG A 203 -29.19 0.18 1.76
N ARG A 204 -29.23 -0.17 0.48
CA ARG A 204 -28.85 -1.50 0.00
C ARG A 204 -27.34 -1.72 0.09
N GLN A 205 -26.55 -0.71 -0.25
CA GLN A 205 -25.09 -0.78 -0.30
C GLN A 205 -24.47 -0.69 1.09
N PHE A 206 -25.06 0.13 1.96
CA PHE A 206 -24.60 0.41 3.31
C PHE A 206 -25.74 0.16 4.32
N PRO A 207 -26.20 -1.11 4.47
CA PRO A 207 -27.34 -1.41 5.35
C PRO A 207 -27.10 -0.96 6.80
N ASP A 208 -25.86 -1.10 7.27
CA ASP A 208 -25.44 -0.73 8.62
C ASP A 208 -24.74 0.65 8.66
N GLY A 209 -24.69 1.36 7.53
CA GLY A 209 -23.87 2.56 7.35
C GLY A 209 -22.41 2.24 6.96
N LEU A 210 -21.51 3.20 7.19
CA LEU A 210 -20.07 3.02 6.99
C LEU A 210 -19.38 2.78 8.34
N PRO A 211 -18.54 1.74 8.45
CA PRO A 211 -17.75 1.54 9.66
C PRO A 211 -16.63 2.59 9.75
N ALA A 212 -16.17 2.86 10.97
CA ALA A 212 -14.99 3.67 11.20
C ALA A 212 -13.72 2.91 10.76
N PHE A 213 -13.00 3.46 9.80
CA PHE A 213 -11.71 2.92 9.35
C PHE A 213 -10.51 3.58 10.03
N GLY A 214 -10.65 4.85 10.43
CA GLY A 214 -9.55 5.68 10.92
C GLY A 214 -8.72 6.33 9.80
N ALA A 215 -8.09 7.46 10.12
CA ALA A 215 -7.36 8.28 9.15
C ALA A 215 -6.18 7.55 8.48
N ASP A 216 -5.45 6.74 9.24
CA ASP A 216 -4.31 5.99 8.73
C ASP A 216 -4.72 4.93 7.71
N ALA A 217 -5.81 4.19 7.96
CA ALA A 217 -6.32 3.21 7.01
C ALA A 217 -6.74 3.88 5.69
N VAL A 218 -7.45 5.01 5.77
CA VAL A 218 -7.86 5.79 4.59
C VAL A 218 -6.64 6.30 3.81
N ARG A 219 -5.64 6.86 4.49
CA ARG A 219 -4.38 7.34 3.86
C ARG A 219 -3.61 6.20 3.20
N PHE A 220 -3.46 5.07 3.88
CA PHE A 220 -2.77 3.90 3.33
C PHE A 220 -3.50 3.35 2.10
N THR A 221 -4.84 3.37 2.12
CA THR A 221 -5.67 2.98 0.97
C THR A 221 -5.41 3.87 -0.24
N PHE A 222 -5.40 5.18 -0.06
CA PHE A 222 -5.07 6.10 -1.15
C PHE A 222 -3.65 5.93 -1.64
N ALA A 223 -2.67 5.76 -0.74
CA ALA A 223 -1.28 5.50 -1.12
C ALA A 223 -1.16 4.23 -1.97
N SER A 224 -1.80 3.13 -1.55
CA SER A 224 -1.73 1.85 -2.29
C SER A 224 -2.48 1.86 -3.62
N LEU A 225 -3.43 2.78 -3.79
CA LEU A 225 -4.20 2.95 -5.01
C LEU A 225 -3.65 4.07 -5.92
N ALA A 226 -2.67 4.86 -5.46
CA ALA A 226 -2.06 6.00 -6.16
C ALA A 226 -1.15 5.59 -7.34
N THR A 227 -1.71 4.76 -8.21
CA THR A 227 -1.12 4.42 -9.50
C THR A 227 -1.18 5.60 -10.46
N PHE A 228 -0.39 5.53 -11.52
CA PHE A 228 -0.35 6.52 -12.61
C PHE A 228 -1.57 6.48 -13.55
N GLY A 229 -2.68 5.91 -13.09
CA GLY A 229 -3.95 5.92 -13.80
C GLY A 229 -4.54 7.33 -13.91
N ARG A 230 -5.57 7.48 -14.76
CA ARG A 230 -6.42 8.67 -14.75
C ARG A 230 -7.48 8.59 -13.65
N THR A 231 -7.81 7.38 -13.21
CA THR A 231 -8.93 7.14 -12.31
C THR A 231 -8.53 6.13 -11.27
N LEU A 232 -9.02 6.36 -10.06
CA LEU A 232 -8.82 5.52 -8.90
C LEU A 232 -10.19 5.16 -8.36
N ASN A 233 -10.54 3.88 -8.36
CA ASN A 233 -11.78 3.43 -7.72
C ASN A 233 -11.47 3.21 -6.24
N PHE A 234 -12.15 3.93 -5.37
CA PHE A 234 -11.97 3.73 -3.94
C PHE A 234 -12.64 2.42 -3.52
N ASP A 235 -11.88 1.56 -2.84
CA ASP A 235 -12.29 0.21 -2.45
C ASP A 235 -12.37 0.12 -0.93
N LEU A 236 -13.60 -0.03 -0.41
CA LEU A 236 -13.88 -0.12 1.02
C LEU A 236 -13.34 -1.40 1.65
N SER A 237 -13.35 -2.52 0.92
CA SER A 237 -12.80 -3.79 1.41
C SER A 237 -11.29 -3.68 1.57
N ARG A 238 -10.63 -3.01 0.63
CA ARG A 238 -9.21 -2.69 0.75
C ARG A 238 -8.92 -1.76 1.94
N CYS A 239 -9.76 -0.76 2.18
CA CYS A 239 -9.65 0.12 3.35
C CYS A 239 -9.77 -0.65 4.67
N GLU A 240 -10.70 -1.60 4.75
CA GLU A 240 -10.81 -2.51 5.89
C GLU A 240 -9.52 -3.33 6.09
N GLY A 241 -8.95 -3.84 5.01
CA GLY A 241 -7.66 -4.54 5.02
C GLY A 241 -6.54 -3.69 5.65
N TYR A 242 -6.49 -2.40 5.33
CA TYR A 242 -5.48 -1.51 5.90
C TYR A 242 -5.78 -1.03 7.33
N ARG A 243 -7.05 -1.01 7.75
CA ARG A 243 -7.38 -0.91 9.19
C ARG A 243 -6.82 -2.12 9.94
N ASN A 244 -6.98 -3.32 9.38
CA ASN A 244 -6.43 -4.54 9.96
C ASN A 244 -4.90 -4.54 9.97
N PHE A 245 -4.26 -3.94 8.95
CA PHE A 245 -2.81 -3.70 8.95
C PHE A 245 -2.35 -2.78 10.08
N CYS A 246 -3.05 -1.67 10.32
CA CYS A 246 -2.76 -0.79 11.45
C CYS A 246 -2.88 -1.55 12.79
N ASN A 247 -3.93 -2.37 12.95
CA ASN A 247 -4.09 -3.24 14.12
C ASN A 247 -2.98 -4.29 14.26
N LYS A 248 -2.48 -4.84 13.14
CA LYS A 248 -1.35 -5.78 13.14
C LYS A 248 -0.07 -5.10 13.66
N LEU A 249 0.19 -3.85 13.26
CA LEU A 249 1.32 -3.05 13.75
C LEU A 249 1.21 -2.74 15.26
N TRP A 250 0.00 -2.42 15.72
CA TRP A 250 -0.29 -2.25 17.15
C TRP A 250 -0.01 -3.54 17.95
N ASN A 251 -0.51 -4.67 17.46
CA ASN A 251 -0.31 -5.98 18.10
C ASN A 251 1.18 -6.40 18.11
N ALA A 252 1.91 -6.16 17.02
CA ALA A 252 3.34 -6.40 16.96
C ALA A 252 4.09 -5.54 17.99
N SER A 253 3.72 -4.27 18.13
CA SER A 253 4.31 -3.38 19.13
C SER A 253 4.02 -3.83 20.56
N ARG A 254 2.78 -4.23 20.86
CA ARG A 254 2.42 -4.83 22.15
C ARG A 254 3.24 -6.07 22.46
N PHE A 255 3.41 -6.96 21.48
CA PHE A 255 4.25 -8.15 21.64
C PHE A 255 5.70 -7.76 21.97
N VAL A 256 6.29 -6.81 21.26
CA VAL A 256 7.65 -6.33 21.55
C VAL A 256 7.73 -5.78 22.97
N LEU A 257 6.84 -4.87 23.35
CA LEU A 257 6.80 -4.27 24.70
C LEU A 257 6.72 -5.33 25.80
N MET A 258 5.84 -6.33 25.67
CA MET A 258 5.73 -7.42 26.64
C MET A 258 7.01 -8.27 26.77
N ASN A 259 7.84 -8.33 25.72
CA ASN A 259 9.06 -9.13 25.72
C ASN A 259 10.30 -8.35 26.16
N VAL A 260 10.21 -7.03 26.27
CA VAL A 260 11.32 -6.15 26.64
C VAL A 260 11.12 -5.37 27.93
N ASP A 261 9.89 -5.35 28.47
CA ASP A 261 9.61 -4.72 29.76
C ASP A 261 10.50 -5.30 30.88
N GLY A 262 11.16 -4.40 31.63
CA GLY A 262 12.13 -4.73 32.67
C GLY A 262 13.38 -5.51 32.21
N LYS A 263 13.63 -5.63 30.90
CA LYS A 263 14.72 -6.44 30.33
C LYS A 263 15.72 -5.59 29.55
N ASP A 264 16.98 -6.04 29.51
CA ASP A 264 18.02 -5.35 28.74
C ASP A 264 17.78 -5.51 27.22
N VAL A 265 17.61 -4.37 26.55
CA VAL A 265 17.37 -4.22 25.11
C VAL A 265 18.64 -3.93 24.31
N GLY A 266 19.82 -4.11 24.89
CA GLY A 266 21.07 -3.98 24.16
C GLY A 266 21.53 -2.54 23.96
N LEU A 267 21.17 -1.62 24.87
CA LEU A 267 21.60 -0.21 24.81
C LEU A 267 23.02 0.00 25.37
N ASP A 268 23.40 -0.76 26.39
CA ASP A 268 24.74 -0.72 26.96
C ASP A 268 25.74 -1.49 26.07
N GLU A 269 26.52 -0.79 25.26
CA GLU A 269 27.47 -1.42 24.34
C GLU A 269 28.63 -2.15 25.06
N SER A 270 28.80 -1.99 26.39
CA SER A 270 29.84 -2.69 27.15
C SER A 270 29.52 -4.17 27.41
N ARG A 271 28.24 -4.55 27.36
CA ARG A 271 27.79 -5.94 27.52
C ARG A 271 27.78 -6.66 26.18
N PRO A 272 28.09 -7.97 26.13
CA PRO A 272 28.07 -8.72 24.88
C PRO A 272 26.67 -8.76 24.26
N VAL A 273 26.62 -8.81 22.94
CA VAL A 273 25.41 -9.06 22.15
C VAL A 273 25.75 -10.08 21.08
N THR A 274 24.98 -11.16 21.02
CA THR A 274 25.08 -12.15 19.95
C THR A 274 23.79 -12.08 19.14
N ARG A 275 23.90 -11.84 17.83
CA ARG A 275 22.74 -11.88 16.92
C ARG A 275 22.55 -13.29 16.39
N SER A 276 21.33 -13.80 16.47
CA SER A 276 20.98 -15.06 15.82
C SER A 276 20.98 -14.94 14.29
N ILE A 277 20.86 -16.06 13.59
CA ILE A 277 20.69 -16.05 12.13
C ILE A 277 19.40 -15.33 11.73
N ALA A 278 18.34 -15.43 12.54
CA ALA A 278 17.08 -14.73 12.33
C ALA A 278 17.25 -13.21 12.53
N ASP A 279 18.00 -12.78 13.55
CA ASP A 279 18.31 -11.37 13.79
C ASP A 279 19.11 -10.75 12.64
N ARG A 280 20.13 -11.46 12.16
CA ARG A 280 20.94 -11.02 11.00
C ARG A 280 20.09 -10.92 9.74
N TRP A 281 19.25 -11.93 9.50
CA TRP A 281 18.35 -11.96 8.35
C TRP A 281 17.37 -10.78 8.33
N ILE A 282 16.62 -10.52 9.41
CA ILE A 282 15.63 -9.44 9.39
C ILE A 282 16.26 -8.06 9.25
N VAL A 283 17.48 -7.88 9.76
CA VAL A 283 18.25 -6.63 9.57
C VAL A 283 18.65 -6.47 8.11
N ALA A 284 19.04 -7.55 7.43
CA ALA A 284 19.34 -7.53 6.01
C ALA A 284 18.08 -7.23 5.16
N GLU A 285 16.95 -7.86 5.46
CA GLU A 285 15.67 -7.57 4.79
C GLU A 285 15.20 -6.13 5.02
N LEU A 286 15.47 -5.58 6.21
CA LEU A 286 15.20 -4.16 6.50
C LEU A 286 15.96 -3.25 5.52
N GLN A 287 17.20 -3.59 5.15
CA GLN A 287 17.96 -2.77 4.20
C GLN A 287 17.33 -2.81 2.80
N SER A 288 16.87 -3.98 2.38
CA SER A 288 16.19 -4.16 1.09
C SER A 288 14.90 -3.34 1.02
N VAL A 289 14.07 -3.35 2.07
CA VAL A 289 12.83 -2.55 2.10
C VAL A 289 13.12 -1.06 2.25
N GLU A 290 14.15 -0.64 3.00
CA GLU A 290 14.55 0.76 3.10
C GLU A 290 14.96 1.31 1.72
N GLU A 291 15.74 0.56 0.95
CA GLU A 291 16.14 0.94 -0.41
C GLU A 291 14.92 1.02 -1.35
N GLU A 292 14.08 -0.01 -1.34
CA GLU A 292 12.90 -0.06 -2.21
C GLU A 292 11.92 1.08 -1.89
N VAL A 293 11.59 1.30 -0.62
CA VAL A 293 10.67 2.40 -0.23
C VAL A 293 11.26 3.75 -0.62
N ASN A 294 12.54 4.00 -0.35
CA ASN A 294 13.19 5.26 -0.74
C ASN A 294 13.17 5.48 -2.26
N LYS A 295 13.44 4.44 -3.04
CA LYS A 295 13.36 4.48 -4.51
C LYS A 295 11.94 4.81 -4.96
N GLN A 296 10.94 4.09 -4.45
CA GLN A 296 9.56 4.29 -4.87
C GLN A 296 9.01 5.67 -4.48
N LEU A 297 9.41 6.21 -3.33
CA LEU A 297 9.08 7.59 -2.94
C LEU A 297 9.73 8.62 -3.88
N ALA A 298 11.00 8.44 -4.25
CA ALA A 298 11.69 9.32 -5.20
C ALA A 298 11.06 9.30 -6.61
N GLU A 299 10.42 8.18 -6.98
CA GLU A 299 9.71 8.01 -8.25
C GLU A 299 8.22 8.38 -8.19
N TYR A 300 7.71 8.85 -7.05
CA TYR A 300 6.29 9.10 -6.77
C TYR A 300 5.39 7.86 -6.93
N ARG A 301 5.95 6.66 -6.76
CA ARG A 301 5.26 5.37 -6.76
C ARG A 301 4.80 5.01 -5.34
N PHE A 302 3.90 5.82 -4.81
CA PHE A 302 3.32 5.61 -3.47
C PHE A 302 2.63 4.26 -3.33
N ASP A 303 2.09 3.74 -4.44
CA ASP A 303 1.48 2.41 -4.51
C ASP A 303 2.50 1.29 -4.25
N LEU A 304 3.68 1.39 -4.84
CA LEU A 304 4.76 0.43 -4.63
C LEU A 304 5.44 0.61 -3.27
N ALA A 305 5.61 1.85 -2.80
CA ALA A 305 6.11 2.12 -1.44
C ALA A 305 5.17 1.50 -0.38
N ALA A 306 3.86 1.72 -0.50
CA ALA A 306 2.86 1.12 0.40
C ALA A 306 2.90 -0.42 0.34
N LYS A 307 3.04 -1.01 -0.86
CA LYS A 307 3.17 -2.45 -1.02
C LYS A 307 4.43 -3.00 -0.34
N ALA A 308 5.57 -2.33 -0.49
CA ALA A 308 6.83 -2.74 0.12
C ALA A 308 6.77 -2.67 1.66
N ILE A 309 6.22 -1.57 2.21
CA ILE A 309 5.99 -1.42 3.65
C ILE A 309 5.08 -2.53 4.17
N TYR A 310 3.92 -2.74 3.54
CA TYR A 310 2.98 -3.79 3.94
C TYR A 310 3.64 -5.17 3.92
N GLY A 311 4.32 -5.50 2.81
CA GLY A 311 4.96 -6.80 2.61
C GLY A 311 6.01 -7.09 3.67
N PHE A 312 6.88 -6.13 3.97
CA PHE A 312 7.91 -6.31 5.00
C PHE A 312 7.30 -6.43 6.40
N VAL A 313 6.39 -5.53 6.78
CA VAL A 313 5.81 -5.54 8.14
C VAL A 313 4.99 -6.80 8.39
N TRP A 314 4.09 -7.14 7.46
CA TRP A 314 3.19 -8.27 7.63
C TRP A 314 3.92 -9.59 7.42
N ASN A 315 4.51 -9.77 6.24
CA ASN A 315 5.00 -11.07 5.81
C ASN A 315 6.35 -11.39 6.43
N GLU A 316 7.27 -10.42 6.53
CA GLU A 316 8.63 -10.70 7.00
C GLU A 316 8.78 -10.51 8.51
N TYR A 317 8.39 -9.35 9.02
CA TYR A 317 8.57 -9.03 10.42
C TYR A 317 7.57 -9.79 11.31
N CYS A 318 6.27 -9.70 11.04
CA CYS A 318 5.27 -10.31 11.92
C CYS A 318 5.11 -11.82 11.74
N ASP A 319 5.00 -12.31 10.50
CA ASP A 319 4.67 -13.73 10.27
C ASP A 319 5.88 -14.65 10.43
N TRP A 320 7.10 -14.13 10.25
CA TRP A 320 8.35 -14.89 10.42
C TRP A 320 9.20 -14.40 11.59
N TYR A 321 9.76 -13.18 11.53
CA TYR A 321 10.78 -12.78 12.49
C TYR A 321 10.28 -12.79 13.94
N VAL A 322 9.07 -12.28 14.21
CA VAL A 322 8.45 -12.33 15.55
C VAL A 322 8.32 -13.77 16.07
N GLU A 323 7.98 -14.74 15.21
CA GLU A 323 7.88 -16.15 15.61
C GLU A 323 9.25 -16.79 15.86
N LEU A 324 10.26 -16.43 15.06
CA LEU A 324 11.65 -16.88 15.27
C LEU A 324 12.24 -16.28 16.55
N ALA A 325 11.99 -15.01 16.80
CA ALA A 325 12.43 -14.31 18.01
C ALA A 325 11.86 -14.95 19.29
N LYS A 326 10.64 -15.51 19.26
CA LYS A 326 10.11 -16.27 20.42
C LYS A 326 10.95 -17.49 20.76
N VAL A 327 11.52 -18.17 19.75
CA VAL A 327 12.41 -19.32 19.96
C VAL A 327 13.71 -18.86 20.61
N ASP A 328 14.31 -17.80 20.06
CA ASP A 328 15.58 -17.23 20.56
C ASP A 328 15.42 -16.68 21.99
N LEU A 329 14.32 -15.99 22.28
CA LEU A 329 14.01 -15.46 23.62
C LEU A 329 13.76 -16.55 24.66
N ALA A 330 13.26 -17.71 24.24
CA ALA A 330 12.97 -18.82 25.15
C ALA A 330 14.19 -19.71 25.44
N ARG A 331 15.18 -19.74 24.55
CA ARG A 331 16.27 -20.74 24.58
C ARG A 331 17.68 -20.16 24.54
N GLY A 332 17.84 -18.91 24.10
CA GLY A 332 19.14 -18.26 24.01
C GLY A 332 19.77 -18.01 25.38
N ASP A 333 21.10 -17.89 25.41
CA ASP A 333 21.82 -17.35 26.56
C ASP A 333 21.55 -15.84 26.72
N ASP A 334 22.07 -15.22 27.79
CA ASP A 334 21.84 -13.80 28.08
C ASP A 334 22.26 -12.89 26.91
N ALA A 335 23.39 -13.18 26.26
CA ALA A 335 23.91 -12.39 25.13
C ALA A 335 23.03 -12.53 23.87
N ALA A 336 22.52 -13.73 23.58
CA ALA A 336 21.62 -14.00 22.48
C ALA A 336 20.24 -13.38 22.70
N GLN A 337 19.64 -13.58 23.88
CA GLN A 337 18.34 -12.97 24.22
C GLN A 337 18.41 -11.45 24.13
N ARG A 338 19.52 -10.85 24.60
CA ARG A 338 19.79 -9.42 24.49
C ARG A 338 19.91 -8.97 23.03
N GLY A 339 20.55 -9.76 22.18
CA GLY A 339 20.60 -9.51 20.73
C GLY A 339 19.25 -9.54 20.05
N THR A 340 18.40 -10.49 20.40
CA THR A 340 17.04 -10.58 19.86
C THR A 340 16.17 -9.42 20.33
N ARG A 341 16.21 -9.04 21.62
CA ARG A 341 15.47 -7.86 22.13
C ARG A 341 15.93 -6.57 21.45
N ARG A 342 17.25 -6.39 21.30
CA ARG A 342 17.85 -5.26 20.58
C ARG A 342 17.35 -5.19 19.14
N THR A 343 17.28 -6.33 18.47
CA THR A 343 16.90 -6.39 17.05
C THR A 343 15.40 -6.17 16.87
N LEU A 344 14.54 -6.82 17.66
CA LEU A 344 13.08 -6.57 17.68
C LEU A 344 12.76 -5.08 17.79
N VAL A 345 13.32 -4.42 18.80
CA VAL A 345 13.00 -3.01 19.08
C VAL A 345 13.52 -2.08 17.99
N ARG A 346 14.75 -2.27 17.52
CA ARG A 346 15.36 -1.37 16.51
C ARG A 346 14.74 -1.54 15.12
N VAL A 347 14.38 -2.77 14.73
CA VAL A 347 13.66 -3.01 13.47
C VAL A 347 12.26 -2.43 13.54
N LEU A 348 11.53 -2.63 14.65
CA LEU A 348 10.20 -2.03 14.83
C LEU A 348 10.26 -0.50 14.79
N GLU A 349 11.21 0.13 15.50
CA GLU A 349 11.41 1.57 15.46
C GLU A 349 11.61 2.10 14.04
N THR A 350 12.39 1.38 13.23
CA THR A 350 12.66 1.75 11.84
C THR A 350 11.44 1.54 10.95
N ILE A 351 10.67 0.46 11.15
CA ILE A 351 9.37 0.23 10.50
C ILE A 351 8.43 1.42 10.73
N LEU A 352 8.33 1.90 11.97
CA LEU A 352 7.46 3.03 12.31
C LEU A 352 7.89 4.30 11.56
N ARG A 353 9.19 4.60 11.50
CA ARG A 353 9.71 5.74 10.72
C ARG A 353 9.48 5.58 9.22
N LEU A 354 9.66 4.37 8.67
CA LEU A 354 9.41 4.08 7.24
C LEU A 354 7.93 4.34 6.88
N ALA A 355 7.00 3.89 7.73
CA ALA A 355 5.57 3.97 7.47
C ALA A 355 4.95 5.33 7.78
N HIS A 356 5.61 6.18 8.58
CA HIS A 356 5.08 7.44 9.08
C HIS A 356 4.56 8.42 8.01
N PRO A 357 5.21 8.61 6.84
CA PRO A 357 4.66 9.47 5.79
C PRO A 357 3.27 9.06 5.30
N VAL A 358 2.93 7.77 5.42
CA VAL A 358 1.66 7.19 4.98
C VAL A 358 0.66 7.14 6.13
N ILE A 359 1.06 6.64 7.31
CA ILE A 359 0.20 6.38 8.47
C ILE A 359 0.68 7.10 9.73
N PRO A 360 0.60 8.43 9.79
CA PRO A 360 1.30 9.21 10.80
C PRO A 360 0.76 9.05 12.21
N PHE A 361 -0.54 8.78 12.41
CA PHE A 361 -1.12 8.84 13.75
C PHE A 361 -0.72 7.63 14.59
N ILE A 362 -0.93 6.43 14.07
CA ILE A 362 -0.57 5.18 14.76
C ILE A 362 0.95 5.04 14.88
N THR A 363 1.71 5.48 13.88
CA THR A 363 3.18 5.40 13.95
C THR A 363 3.75 6.36 14.97
N GLU A 364 3.21 7.58 15.11
CA GLU A 364 3.58 8.51 16.16
C GLU A 364 3.32 7.89 17.54
N GLU A 365 2.09 7.45 17.80
CA GLU A 365 1.68 6.87 19.07
C GLU A 365 2.59 5.69 19.49
N LEU A 366 2.84 4.78 18.57
CA LEU A 366 3.69 3.63 18.84
C LEU A 366 5.17 4.02 19.01
N TRP A 367 5.66 4.97 18.22
CA TRP A 367 7.07 5.35 18.21
C TRP A 367 7.48 6.03 19.51
N GLN A 368 6.62 6.84 20.12
CA GLN A 368 6.89 7.48 21.41
C GLN A 368 7.26 6.47 22.51
N THR A 369 6.65 5.28 22.47
CA THR A 369 6.96 4.21 23.44
C THR A 369 8.18 3.37 23.01
N ILE A 370 8.31 3.08 21.72
CA ILE A 370 9.35 2.19 21.18
C ILE A 370 10.72 2.88 21.06
N ALA A 371 10.76 4.16 20.71
CA ALA A 371 11.98 4.89 20.40
C ALA A 371 13.01 4.92 21.54
N PRO A 372 12.63 5.18 22.81
CA PRO A 372 13.60 5.16 23.92
C PRO A 372 14.27 3.79 24.08
N LEU A 373 13.52 2.70 23.86
CA LEU A 373 14.03 1.33 23.92
C LEU A 373 15.01 1.05 22.77
N ALA A 374 14.85 1.73 21.63
CA ALA A 374 15.76 1.66 20.48
C ALA A 374 16.98 2.59 20.63
N GLY A 375 17.07 3.37 21.71
CA GLY A 375 18.12 4.38 21.90
C GLY A 375 17.90 5.66 21.09
N LYS A 376 16.66 5.88 20.63
CA LYS A 376 16.23 7.10 19.92
C LYS A 376 15.53 8.05 20.88
N ARG A 377 15.61 9.34 20.59
CA ARG A 377 14.98 10.42 21.36
C ARG A 377 14.48 11.49 20.40
N GLY A 378 13.46 12.22 20.82
CA GLY A 378 12.90 13.35 20.09
C GLY A 378 11.45 13.57 20.48
N GLU A 379 10.93 14.76 20.20
CA GLU A 379 9.56 15.12 20.56
C GLU A 379 8.52 14.42 19.69
N SER A 380 8.86 14.14 18.43
CA SER A 380 7.97 13.47 17.47
C SER A 380 8.76 12.63 16.48
N ILE A 381 8.13 11.58 15.97
CA ILE A 381 8.70 10.79 14.87
C ILE A 381 8.82 11.61 13.58
N SER A 382 7.98 12.63 13.38
CA SER A 382 7.98 13.50 12.19
C SER A 382 9.27 14.30 12.01
N VAL A 383 10.04 14.53 13.09
CA VAL A 383 11.32 15.26 13.05
C VAL A 383 12.54 14.35 13.04
N GLN A 384 12.34 13.03 13.00
CA GLN A 384 13.44 12.06 12.94
C GLN A 384 14.01 11.92 11.53
N ALA A 385 15.30 11.56 11.46
CA ALA A 385 15.92 11.21 10.19
C ALA A 385 15.19 10.03 9.52
N TYR A 386 14.80 10.21 8.26
CA TYR A 386 14.14 9.17 7.50
C TYR A 386 15.11 7.99 7.26
N PRO A 387 14.65 6.73 7.41
CA PRO A 387 15.49 5.54 7.27
C PRO A 387 16.18 5.44 5.90
N ARG A 388 17.43 4.96 5.88
CA ARG A 388 18.23 4.75 4.68
C ARG A 388 18.97 3.44 4.81
N ALA A 389 18.95 2.68 3.72
CA ALA A 389 19.65 1.40 3.64
C ALA A 389 21.16 1.60 3.82
N ASP A 390 21.75 0.66 4.55
CA ASP A 390 23.16 0.52 4.79
C ASP A 390 23.63 -0.82 4.20
N PRO A 391 24.36 -0.80 3.06
CA PRO A 391 24.81 -2.00 2.38
C PRO A 391 25.65 -2.94 3.27
N GLU A 392 26.33 -2.43 4.29
CA GLU A 392 27.16 -3.24 5.21
C GLU A 392 26.32 -4.14 6.13
N LYS A 393 25.02 -3.85 6.26
CA LYS A 393 24.07 -4.64 7.07
C LYS A 393 23.38 -5.75 6.26
N ARG A 394 23.69 -5.90 4.98
CA ARG A 394 23.19 -7.02 4.17
C ARG A 394 23.88 -8.31 4.56
N ASP A 395 23.14 -9.42 4.43
CA ASP A 395 23.61 -10.73 4.85
C ASP A 395 22.96 -11.84 4.00
N GLU A 396 23.57 -12.11 2.85
CA GLU A 396 23.06 -13.11 1.89
C GLU A 396 23.08 -14.53 2.45
N ALA A 397 24.03 -14.83 3.34
CA ALA A 397 24.11 -16.12 4.01
C ALA A 397 22.90 -16.30 4.95
N ALA A 398 22.61 -15.30 5.80
CA ALA A 398 21.43 -15.35 6.68
C ALA A 398 20.12 -15.43 5.89
N ALA A 399 20.01 -14.67 4.79
CA ALA A 399 18.86 -14.76 3.89
C ALA A 399 18.70 -16.16 3.28
N SER A 400 19.79 -16.78 2.84
CA SER A 400 19.76 -18.15 2.31
C SER A 400 19.32 -19.18 3.36
N GLU A 401 19.80 -19.09 4.60
CA GLU A 401 19.39 -19.98 5.68
C GLU A 401 17.91 -19.84 6.03
N ILE A 402 17.42 -18.60 6.15
CA ILE A 402 16.01 -18.37 6.44
C ILE A 402 15.12 -18.74 5.25
N ALA A 403 15.58 -18.60 4.00
CA ALA A 403 14.84 -19.07 2.83
C ALA A 403 14.63 -20.60 2.87
N LEU A 404 15.68 -21.38 3.19
CA LEU A 404 15.58 -22.82 3.39
C LEU A 404 14.59 -23.15 4.53
N LEU A 405 14.71 -22.45 5.66
CA LEU A 405 13.81 -22.63 6.80
C LEU A 405 12.34 -22.41 6.39
N LYS A 406 12.05 -21.29 5.72
CA LYS A 406 10.70 -20.94 5.28
C LYS A 406 10.12 -21.99 4.35
N GLU A 407 10.92 -22.49 3.40
CA GLU A 407 10.48 -23.50 2.45
C GLU A 407 10.14 -24.82 3.15
N VAL A 408 10.98 -25.29 4.06
CA VAL A 408 10.71 -26.51 4.85
C VAL A 408 9.50 -26.33 5.75
N VAL A 409 9.40 -25.22 6.49
CA VAL A 409 8.27 -24.96 7.41
C VAL A 409 6.95 -24.87 6.65
N SER A 410 6.92 -24.15 5.52
CA SER A 410 5.69 -23.94 4.75
C SER A 410 5.19 -25.27 4.17
N ASN A 411 6.08 -26.06 3.55
CA ASN A 411 5.72 -27.37 3.04
C ASN A 411 5.32 -28.34 4.17
N ALA A 412 5.99 -28.29 5.33
CA ALA A 412 5.61 -29.11 6.49
C ALA A 412 4.21 -28.74 7.00
N ARG A 413 3.87 -27.45 7.08
CA ARG A 413 2.53 -26.98 7.47
C ARG A 413 1.47 -27.40 6.46
N GLU A 414 1.74 -27.29 5.16
CA GLU A 414 0.84 -27.76 4.11
C GLU A 414 0.60 -29.27 4.18
N MET A 415 1.67 -30.06 4.30
CA MET A 415 1.56 -31.52 4.45
C MET A 415 0.75 -31.91 5.70
N ARG A 416 0.86 -31.13 6.79
CA ARG A 416 0.05 -31.37 8.00
C ARG A 416 -1.44 -31.11 7.76
N VAL A 417 -1.77 -30.06 7.01
CA VAL A 417 -3.16 -29.77 6.61
C VAL A 417 -3.70 -30.89 5.72
N GLU A 418 -2.91 -31.37 4.77
CA GLU A 418 -3.28 -32.49 3.88
C GLU A 418 -3.52 -33.78 4.65
N ALA A 419 -2.63 -34.11 5.59
CA ALA A 419 -2.79 -35.24 6.50
C ALA A 419 -3.84 -35.00 7.61
N ARG A 420 -4.49 -33.83 7.65
CA ARG A 420 -5.46 -33.43 8.68
C ARG A 420 -4.93 -33.60 10.11
N VAL A 421 -3.64 -33.38 10.31
CA VAL A 421 -2.99 -33.39 11.63
C VAL A 421 -3.60 -32.28 12.47
N GLN A 422 -3.93 -32.59 13.72
CA GLN A 422 -4.55 -31.60 14.60
C GLN A 422 -3.62 -30.38 14.81
N PRO A 423 -4.14 -29.14 14.88
CA PRO A 423 -3.30 -27.93 14.93
C PRO A 423 -2.25 -27.92 16.05
N GLY A 424 -2.54 -28.53 17.20
CA GLY A 424 -1.62 -28.61 18.36
C GLY A 424 -0.73 -29.86 18.41
N GLU A 425 -1.01 -30.86 17.58
CA GLU A 425 -0.31 -32.14 17.62
C GLU A 425 1.12 -32.02 17.08
N ARG A 426 2.09 -32.65 17.74
CA ARG A 426 3.47 -32.69 17.26
C ARG A 426 3.74 -33.98 16.48
N VAL A 427 4.29 -33.86 15.27
CA VAL A 427 4.62 -35.00 14.39
C VAL A 427 6.08 -34.98 13.97
N GLY A 428 6.67 -36.13 13.66
CA GLY A 428 8.05 -36.18 13.17
C GLY A 428 8.14 -35.69 11.72
N LEU A 429 9.31 -35.19 11.32
CA LEU A 429 9.62 -34.85 9.94
C LEU A 429 10.91 -35.56 9.52
N ALA A 430 10.83 -36.39 8.50
CA ALA A 430 11.99 -36.99 7.88
C ALA A 430 12.47 -36.13 6.71
N ILE A 431 13.78 -35.89 6.63
CA ILE A 431 14.43 -35.06 5.62
C ILE A 431 15.57 -35.87 4.99
N ALA A 432 15.48 -36.13 3.69
CA ALA A 432 16.55 -36.72 2.90
C ALA A 432 17.18 -35.63 2.03
N THR A 433 18.46 -35.34 2.24
CA THR A 433 19.17 -34.25 1.55
C THR A 433 20.68 -34.50 1.39
N THR A 434 21.37 -33.59 0.72
CA THR A 434 22.84 -33.59 0.58
C THR A 434 23.53 -33.31 1.93
N ALA A 435 24.79 -33.70 2.06
CA ALA A 435 25.55 -33.46 3.30
C ALA A 435 25.61 -31.98 3.71
N SER A 436 25.81 -31.08 2.72
CA SER A 436 25.86 -29.63 2.95
C SER A 436 24.54 -29.07 3.47
N THR A 437 23.41 -29.43 2.86
CA THR A 437 22.09 -29.00 3.31
C THR A 437 21.71 -29.64 4.64
N ALA A 438 22.14 -30.87 4.91
CA ALA A 438 21.89 -31.53 6.18
C ALA A 438 22.46 -30.74 7.37
N GLU A 439 23.66 -30.16 7.24
CA GLU A 439 24.25 -29.31 8.30
C GLU A 439 23.43 -28.03 8.54
N ARG A 440 22.98 -27.39 7.46
CA ARG A 440 22.11 -26.20 7.52
C ARG A 440 20.79 -26.50 8.23
N VAL A 441 20.13 -27.60 7.85
CA VAL A 441 18.88 -28.05 8.49
C VAL A 441 19.09 -28.38 9.97
N ARG A 442 20.22 -29.01 10.34
CA ARG A 442 20.56 -29.26 11.76
C ARG A 442 20.68 -27.96 12.55
N ALA A 443 21.34 -26.94 11.99
CA ALA A 443 21.48 -25.64 12.63
C ALA A 443 20.12 -24.94 12.83
N LEU A 444 19.14 -25.23 11.97
CA LEU A 444 17.78 -24.66 11.98
C LEU A 444 16.75 -25.50 12.75
N ASN A 445 17.15 -26.63 13.36
CA ASN A 445 16.24 -27.62 13.96
C ASN A 445 15.26 -27.01 14.97
N GLU A 446 15.72 -26.08 15.79
CA GLU A 446 14.89 -25.47 16.83
C GLU A 446 13.77 -24.61 16.25
N TYR A 447 14.07 -23.84 15.20
CA TYR A 447 13.05 -23.09 14.48
C TYR A 447 12.08 -24.01 13.76
N LEU A 448 12.58 -25.06 13.07
CA LEU A 448 11.74 -26.05 12.39
C LEU A 448 10.75 -26.69 13.35
N SER A 449 11.24 -27.16 14.49
CA SER A 449 10.44 -27.86 15.49
C SER A 449 9.42 -26.95 16.18
N ALA A 450 9.74 -25.68 16.36
CA ALA A 450 8.81 -24.70 16.89
C ALA A 450 7.73 -24.31 15.88
N LEU A 451 8.13 -23.83 14.69
CA LEU A 451 7.22 -23.22 13.72
C LEU A 451 6.37 -24.24 12.96
N ALA A 452 6.87 -25.45 12.70
CA ALA A 452 6.12 -26.52 12.03
C ALA A 452 5.50 -27.53 13.02
N ARG A 453 5.59 -27.26 14.33
CA ARG A 453 5.07 -28.14 15.41
C ARG A 453 5.60 -29.57 15.26
N LEU A 454 6.91 -29.72 15.16
CA LEU A 454 7.52 -31.05 14.98
C LEU A 454 7.88 -31.66 16.34
N SER A 455 7.77 -32.97 16.47
CA SER A 455 8.28 -33.72 17.63
C SER A 455 9.77 -34.02 17.48
N GLN A 456 10.22 -34.25 16.24
CA GLN A 456 11.61 -34.53 15.89
C GLN A 456 11.86 -34.22 14.41
N VAL A 457 13.13 -34.00 14.05
CA VAL A 457 13.60 -33.85 12.67
C VAL A 457 14.66 -34.90 12.40
N ASN A 458 14.32 -35.89 11.56
CA ASN A 458 15.18 -37.02 11.25
C ASN A 458 15.85 -36.83 9.88
N ILE A 459 17.15 -36.52 9.89
CA ILE A 459 17.90 -36.21 8.68
C ILE A 459 18.64 -37.46 8.19
N ARG A 460 18.41 -37.83 6.93
CA ARG A 460 19.07 -38.95 6.24
C ARG A 460 19.90 -38.45 5.07
N ALA A 461 21.02 -39.11 4.82
CA ALA A 461 21.88 -38.81 3.67
C ALA A 461 21.24 -39.32 2.38
N GLY A 462 21.32 -38.50 1.32
CA GLY A 462 20.79 -38.82 -0.01
C GLY A 462 19.48 -38.10 -0.29
N THR A 463 19.07 -38.05 -1.55
CA THR A 463 17.91 -37.25 -2.02
C THR A 463 16.68 -38.08 -2.35
N SER A 464 16.75 -39.40 -2.11
CA SER A 464 15.64 -40.33 -2.29
C SER A 464 14.57 -40.14 -1.20
N ALA A 465 13.35 -40.60 -1.48
CA ALA A 465 12.25 -40.49 -0.52
C ALA A 465 12.60 -41.11 0.83
N PRO A 466 12.29 -40.44 1.97
CA PRO A 466 12.56 -40.95 3.30
C PRO A 466 11.87 -42.28 3.64
N GLY A 467 10.89 -42.72 2.84
CA GLY A 467 10.37 -44.09 2.87
C GLY A 467 9.32 -44.35 3.95
N PHE A 468 8.42 -43.39 4.19
CA PHE A 468 7.22 -43.60 5.01
C PHE A 468 6.00 -43.83 4.10
N ASP A 469 5.55 -45.08 4.00
CA ASP A 469 4.45 -45.43 3.08
C ASP A 469 3.15 -44.71 3.45
N GLY A 470 2.54 -44.06 2.45
CA GLY A 470 1.26 -43.35 2.59
C GLY A 470 1.33 -41.96 3.23
N ALA A 471 2.46 -41.55 3.83
CA ALA A 471 2.58 -40.23 4.44
C ALA A 471 2.89 -39.12 3.40
N PRO A 472 2.31 -37.91 3.52
CA PRO A 472 2.58 -36.82 2.59
C PRO A 472 4.07 -36.47 2.52
N SER A 473 4.56 -36.28 1.29
CA SER A 473 5.94 -35.92 1.01
C SER A 473 6.06 -34.80 -0.03
N ARG A 474 7.20 -34.10 -0.03
CA ARG A 474 7.53 -32.97 -0.91
C ARG A 474 8.98 -32.98 -1.34
N ILE A 475 9.22 -32.56 -2.58
CA ILE A 475 10.56 -32.32 -3.12
C ILE A 475 10.77 -30.81 -3.18
N LEU A 476 11.81 -30.35 -2.49
CA LEU A 476 12.30 -28.98 -2.48
C LEU A 476 13.47 -28.92 -3.47
N ALA A 477 13.14 -28.72 -4.75
CA ALA A 477 14.09 -28.86 -5.85
C ALA A 477 15.26 -27.87 -5.75
N ALA A 478 15.03 -26.67 -5.20
CA ALA A 478 16.07 -25.66 -5.02
C ALA A 478 17.19 -26.09 -4.05
N TYR A 479 16.95 -27.12 -3.22
CA TYR A 479 17.86 -27.57 -2.18
C TYR A 479 18.21 -29.05 -2.28
N ASP A 480 17.82 -29.73 -3.37
CA ASP A 480 17.95 -31.18 -3.53
C ASP A 480 17.46 -31.95 -2.29
N THR A 481 16.32 -31.54 -1.76
CA THR A 481 15.82 -32.02 -0.46
C THR A 481 14.45 -32.65 -0.61
N HIS A 482 14.26 -33.83 -0.03
CA HIS A 482 12.96 -34.49 0.08
C HIS A 482 12.53 -34.51 1.54
N ILE A 483 11.34 -33.98 1.84
CA ILE A 483 10.76 -34.00 3.17
C ILE A 483 9.49 -34.86 3.21
N GLN A 484 9.26 -35.54 4.33
CA GLN A 484 8.10 -36.40 4.54
C GLN A 484 7.67 -36.41 6.00
N LEU A 485 6.36 -36.32 6.27
CA LEU A 485 5.84 -36.43 7.63
C LEU A 485 5.99 -37.87 8.16
N GLU A 486 6.41 -38.02 9.41
CA GLU A 486 6.49 -39.31 10.09
C GLU A 486 5.18 -39.59 10.83
N ILE A 487 4.16 -39.90 10.05
CA ILE A 487 2.83 -40.25 10.56
C ILE A 487 2.46 -41.66 10.10
N LYS A 488 1.80 -42.42 10.98
CA LYS A 488 1.19 -43.69 10.59
C LYS A 488 -0.11 -43.37 9.88
N VAL A 489 -0.08 -43.45 8.56
CA VAL A 489 -1.29 -43.39 7.73
C VAL A 489 -1.70 -44.83 7.46
N ASP A 490 -2.95 -45.19 7.78
CA ASP A 490 -3.55 -46.42 7.26
C ASP A 490 -3.84 -46.20 5.77
N PRO A 491 -3.09 -46.83 4.84
CA PRO A 491 -3.24 -46.55 3.41
C PRO A 491 -4.62 -46.93 2.89
N ALA A 492 -5.28 -47.92 3.48
CA ALA A 492 -6.62 -48.33 3.06
C ALA A 492 -7.66 -47.29 3.47
N ALA A 493 -7.62 -46.85 4.74
CA ALA A 493 -8.51 -45.81 5.25
C ALA A 493 -8.27 -44.46 4.57
N GLU A 494 -7.01 -44.09 4.31
CA GLU A 494 -6.67 -42.85 3.62
C GLU A 494 -7.09 -42.87 2.15
N ARG A 495 -6.95 -44.01 1.47
CA ARG A 495 -7.45 -44.17 0.10
C ARG A 495 -8.97 -44.06 0.04
N GLU A 496 -9.69 -44.70 0.94
CA GLU A 496 -11.15 -44.60 1.02
C GLU A 496 -11.58 -43.14 1.28
N ARG A 497 -10.88 -42.45 2.18
CA ARG A 497 -11.11 -41.03 2.47
C ARG A 497 -10.89 -40.14 1.24
N LEU A 498 -9.75 -40.30 0.55
CA LEU A 498 -9.42 -39.52 -0.65
C LEU A 498 -10.41 -39.80 -1.79
N LEU A 499 -10.88 -41.04 -1.95
CA LEU A 499 -11.92 -41.38 -2.92
C LEU A 499 -13.26 -40.71 -2.59
N ASN A 500 -13.64 -40.67 -1.31
CA ASN A 500 -14.86 -39.98 -0.86
C ASN A 500 -14.78 -38.46 -1.06
N GLU A 501 -13.64 -37.86 -0.75
CA GLU A 501 -13.39 -36.43 -0.98
C GLU A 501 -13.39 -36.10 -2.48
N ARG A 502 -12.69 -36.90 -3.29
CA ARG A 502 -12.73 -36.80 -4.75
C ARG A 502 -14.16 -36.89 -5.28
N ALA A 503 -14.96 -37.84 -4.82
CA ALA A 503 -16.35 -37.97 -5.24
C ALA A 503 -17.21 -36.75 -4.83
N HIS A 504 -16.92 -36.12 -3.69
CA HIS A 504 -17.60 -34.89 -3.29
C HIS A 504 -17.22 -33.71 -4.21
N VAL A 505 -15.93 -33.48 -4.44
CA VAL A 505 -15.44 -32.41 -5.32
C VAL A 505 -15.91 -32.63 -6.76
N ASP A 506 -15.94 -33.88 -7.24
CA ASP A 506 -16.42 -34.24 -8.58
C ASP A 506 -17.92 -33.91 -8.75
N ARG A 507 -18.75 -34.16 -7.73
CA ARG A 507 -20.17 -33.75 -7.73
C ARG A 507 -20.33 -32.23 -7.81
N GLU A 508 -19.52 -31.47 -7.07
CA GLU A 508 -19.55 -30.01 -7.11
C GLU A 508 -19.05 -29.46 -8.47
N ARG A 509 -18.02 -30.09 -9.06
CA ARG A 509 -17.55 -29.80 -10.42
C ARG A 509 -18.68 -30.00 -11.43
N GLU A 510 -19.37 -31.14 -11.39
CA GLU A 510 -20.46 -31.43 -12.33
C GLU A 510 -21.63 -30.45 -12.18
N LYS A 511 -22.01 -30.06 -10.96
CA LYS A 511 -23.03 -29.00 -10.74
C LYS A 511 -22.61 -27.69 -11.37
N THR A 512 -21.36 -27.26 -11.14
CA THR A 512 -20.81 -26.01 -11.66
C THR A 512 -20.73 -26.04 -13.19
N LYS A 513 -20.26 -27.16 -13.75
CA LYS A 513 -20.17 -27.40 -15.19
C LYS A 513 -21.54 -27.39 -15.86
N ALA A 514 -22.54 -28.05 -15.28
CA ALA A 514 -23.92 -28.02 -15.76
C ALA A 514 -24.52 -26.61 -15.73
N LYS A 515 -24.21 -25.83 -14.68
CA LYS A 515 -24.65 -24.44 -14.54
C LYS A 515 -24.04 -23.54 -15.62
N LEU A 516 -22.75 -23.72 -15.92
CA LEU A 516 -22.03 -22.99 -16.98
C LEU A 516 -22.37 -23.45 -18.39
N ALA A 517 -22.81 -24.70 -18.58
CA ALA A 517 -23.31 -25.22 -19.86
C ALA A 517 -24.72 -24.70 -20.21
N ASN A 518 -25.45 -24.14 -19.24
CA ASN A 518 -26.76 -23.55 -19.46
C ASN A 518 -26.64 -22.15 -20.09
N GLU A 519 -26.93 -22.04 -21.38
CA GLU A 519 -26.87 -20.77 -22.12
C GLU A 519 -27.71 -19.65 -21.48
N ARG A 520 -28.87 -19.97 -20.89
CA ARG A 520 -29.70 -18.96 -20.20
C ARG A 520 -29.02 -18.42 -18.96
N PHE A 521 -28.23 -19.22 -18.25
CA PHE A 521 -27.49 -18.75 -17.09
C PHE A 521 -26.34 -17.84 -17.52
N VAL A 522 -25.54 -18.27 -18.49
CA VAL A 522 -24.38 -17.50 -18.98
C VAL A 522 -24.79 -16.14 -19.55
N THR A 523 -25.95 -16.06 -20.21
CA THR A 523 -26.43 -14.83 -20.85
C THR A 523 -27.24 -13.91 -19.93
N ARG A 524 -27.92 -14.44 -18.90
CA ARG A 524 -28.81 -13.64 -18.03
C ARG A 524 -28.24 -13.35 -16.63
N ALA A 525 -27.28 -14.13 -16.14
CA ALA A 525 -26.68 -13.88 -14.84
C ALA A 525 -25.72 -12.68 -14.90
N PRO A 526 -25.53 -11.94 -13.79
CA PRO A 526 -24.53 -10.88 -13.73
C PRO A 526 -23.13 -11.41 -14.05
N ALA A 527 -22.33 -10.62 -14.79
CA ALA A 527 -21.01 -11.04 -15.27
C ALA A 527 -20.06 -11.52 -14.14
N HIS A 528 -20.12 -10.87 -12.96
CA HIS A 528 -19.30 -11.28 -11.80
C HIS A 528 -19.69 -12.67 -11.27
N VAL A 529 -20.97 -13.05 -11.33
CA VAL A 529 -21.45 -14.38 -10.90
C VAL A 529 -20.97 -15.45 -11.87
N VAL A 530 -21.02 -15.18 -13.18
CA VAL A 530 -20.51 -16.11 -14.20
C VAL A 530 -18.99 -16.28 -14.07
N ALA A 531 -18.26 -15.20 -13.81
CA ALA A 531 -16.81 -15.25 -13.56
C ALA A 531 -16.48 -16.09 -12.32
N GLN A 532 -17.21 -15.90 -11.21
CA GLN A 532 -17.03 -16.68 -9.98
C GLN A 532 -17.28 -18.17 -10.19
N GLU A 533 -18.30 -18.57 -10.95
CA GLU A 533 -18.55 -19.98 -11.25
C GLU A 533 -17.46 -20.60 -12.15
N ARG A 534 -16.90 -19.83 -13.10
CA ARG A 534 -15.74 -20.27 -13.90
C ARG A 534 -14.50 -20.49 -13.04
N GLU A 535 -14.24 -19.58 -12.11
CA GLU A 535 -13.14 -19.72 -11.15
C GLU A 535 -13.34 -20.93 -10.23
N ARG A 536 -14.58 -21.15 -9.76
CA ARG A 536 -14.95 -22.33 -8.97
C ARG A 536 -14.74 -23.64 -9.74
N LEU A 537 -15.07 -23.67 -11.03
CA LEU A 537 -14.81 -24.82 -11.89
C LEU A 537 -13.31 -25.11 -12.00
N ALA A 538 -12.51 -24.09 -12.33
CA ALA A 538 -11.05 -24.23 -12.44
C ALA A 538 -10.41 -24.68 -11.11
N SER A 539 -10.86 -24.14 -9.98
CA SER A 539 -10.40 -24.55 -8.64
C SER A 539 -10.76 -26.01 -8.34
N SER A 540 -11.96 -26.45 -8.74
CA SER A 540 -12.42 -27.83 -8.51
C SER A 540 -11.63 -28.82 -9.37
N GLU A 541 -11.34 -28.47 -10.63
CA GLU A 541 -10.50 -29.27 -11.53
C GLU A 541 -9.06 -29.39 -11.03
N ALA A 542 -8.46 -28.28 -10.57
CA ALA A 542 -7.12 -28.30 -9.97
C ALA A 542 -7.08 -29.15 -8.69
N THR A 543 -8.13 -29.11 -7.87
CA THR A 543 -8.25 -29.92 -6.65
C THR A 543 -8.38 -31.41 -6.99
N LEU A 544 -9.19 -31.77 -7.98
CA LEU A 544 -9.32 -33.16 -8.43
C LEU A 544 -8.01 -33.72 -8.96
N ALA A 545 -7.25 -32.95 -9.74
CA ALA A 545 -5.93 -33.37 -10.21
C ALA A 545 -4.96 -33.65 -9.05
N LYS A 546 -5.01 -32.84 -7.98
CA LYS A 546 -4.22 -33.07 -6.75
C LYS A 546 -4.67 -34.34 -6.02
N LEU A 547 -5.99 -34.55 -5.86
CA LEU A 547 -6.54 -35.73 -5.21
C LEU A 547 -6.22 -37.01 -5.99
N ASP A 548 -6.32 -36.97 -7.33
CA ASP A 548 -5.95 -38.10 -8.20
C ASP A 548 -4.46 -38.46 -8.07
N ALA A 549 -3.59 -37.46 -8.03
CA ALA A 549 -2.15 -37.67 -7.79
C ALA A 549 -1.87 -38.25 -6.39
N GLN A 550 -2.62 -37.83 -5.36
CA GLN A 550 -2.52 -38.39 -4.01
C GLN A 550 -3.03 -39.84 -3.93
N ILE A 551 -4.18 -40.15 -4.52
CA ILE A 551 -4.75 -41.51 -4.57
C ILE A 551 -3.79 -42.48 -5.27
N ALA A 552 -3.13 -42.03 -6.35
CA ALA A 552 -2.12 -42.81 -7.05
C ALA A 552 -0.90 -43.15 -6.16
N ARG A 553 -0.52 -42.25 -5.23
CA ARG A 553 0.61 -42.45 -4.31
C ARG A 553 0.31 -43.38 -3.14
N VAL A 554 -0.96 -43.48 -2.71
CA VAL A 554 -1.39 -44.32 -1.58
C VAL A 554 -1.77 -45.75 -2.04
N SER A 555 -1.76 -46.03 -3.36
CA SER A 555 -2.00 -47.37 -3.89
C SER A 555 -0.76 -48.28 -3.70
N PRO A 556 -0.92 -49.55 -3.30
CA PRO A 556 0.23 -50.44 -3.12
C PRO A 556 0.89 -50.69 -4.49
N VAL A 557 2.19 -50.39 -4.58
CA VAL A 557 3.02 -50.93 -5.65
C VAL A 557 3.11 -52.44 -5.40
N ASN A 558 2.35 -53.23 -6.17
CA ASN A 558 2.66 -54.63 -6.38
C ASN A 558 4.07 -54.71 -7.02
N GLN A 559 5.13 -54.77 -6.21
CA GLN A 559 6.39 -55.33 -6.67
C GLN A 559 6.26 -56.86 -6.62
N PRO A 560 6.26 -57.56 -7.76
CA PRO A 560 6.45 -59.00 -7.72
C PRO A 560 7.86 -59.29 -7.20
N SER A 561 7.94 -60.21 -6.25
CA SER A 561 9.17 -60.82 -5.77
C SER A 561 10.10 -61.17 -6.93
N ARG A 562 11.26 -60.51 -7.01
CA ARG A 562 12.38 -61.03 -7.80
C ARG A 562 13.02 -62.17 -7.02
N THR A 563 12.45 -63.37 -7.20
CA THR A 563 13.20 -64.62 -7.14
C THR A 563 13.82 -64.87 -8.51
N GLN A 564 15.11 -64.57 -8.64
CA GLN A 564 16.15 -65.48 -9.13
C GLN A 564 17.52 -64.86 -8.85
#